data_AF-A0A7V5S5K7-F1
#
_entry.id   AF-A0A7V5S5K7-F1
#
_cell.length_a   1.000
_cell.length_b   1.000
_cell.length_c   1.000
_cell.angle_alpha   90.00
_cell.angle_beta   90.00
_cell.angle_gamma   90.00
#
_symmetry.space_group_name_H-M   'P 1'
#
loop_
_entity.id
_entity.type
_entity.pdbx_description
1 polymer ?
#
loop_
_entity_poly.entity_id
_entity_poly.type
_entity_poly.pdbx_seq_one_letter_code
_entity_poly.pdbx_strand_id
1 'polypeptide(L)'
;MVFDRAIVQERLKKLEEQLVLLRELQRVPKEQFITNPRDYVYALHLLQRAIQAVIDIGTHLVASLNLGRLEEYRDVARLLA
;
A
#
# COMPACT_ATOMS: atom_id res chain seq x y z
N MET A 1 -19.25 2.12 11.93
CA MET A 1 -17.95 2.83 11.93
C MET A 1 -18.14 4.10 11.10
N VAL A 2 -17.72 5.27 11.57
CA VAL A 2 -17.89 6.51 10.80
C VAL A 2 -16.72 6.64 9.84
N PHE A 3 -17.01 6.90 8.56
CA PHE A 3 -16.00 7.12 7.54
C PHE A 3 -15.24 8.43 7.82
N ASP A 4 -13.99 8.34 8.29
CA ASP A 4 -13.13 9.50 8.43
C ASP A 4 -12.32 9.75 7.14
N ARG A 5 -12.82 10.70 6.35
CA ARG A 5 -12.20 11.10 5.08
C ARG A 5 -10.79 11.66 5.26
N ALA A 6 -10.51 12.37 6.35
CA ALA A 6 -9.20 12.98 6.58
C ALA A 6 -8.14 11.90 6.81
N ILE A 7 -8.48 10.87 7.60
CA ILE A 7 -7.62 9.73 7.85
C ILE A 7 -7.30 8.96 6.55
N VAL A 8 -8.30 8.73 5.69
CA VAL A 8 -8.08 8.05 4.39
C VAL A 8 -7.20 8.90 3.48
N GLN A 9 -7.41 10.22 3.43
CA GLN A 9 -6.58 11.13 2.64
C GLN A 9 -5.13 11.15 3.11
N GLU A 10 -4.88 11.14 4.42
CA GLU A 10 -3.52 11.07 4.96
C GLU A 10 -2.82 9.76 4.58
N ARG A 11 -3.54 8.63 4.63
CA ARG A 11 -2.99 7.32 4.23
C ARG A 11 -2.70 7.27 2.73
N LEU A 12 -3.57 7.83 1.89
CA LEU A 12 -3.34 7.94 0.45
C LEU A 12 -2.10 8.79 0.14
N LYS A 13 -1.92 9.91 0.83
CA LYS A 13 -0.71 10.74 0.69
C LYS A 13 0.56 9.96 1.03
N LYS A 14 0.56 9.24 2.14
CA LYS A 14 1.70 8.40 2.55
C LYS A 14 1.98 7.25 1.56
N LEU A 15 0.93 6.68 0.97
CA LEU A 15 1.06 5.69 -0.10
C LEU A 15 1.71 6.31 -1.35
N GLU A 16 1.28 7.50 -1.77
CA GLU A 16 1.89 8.22 -2.89
C GLU A 16 3.38 8.49 -2.66
N GLU A 17 3.76 8.93 -1.46
CA GLU A 17 5.17 9.14 -1.08
C GLU A 17 6.00 7.85 -1.25
N GLN A 18 5.47 6.70 -0.84
CA GLN A 18 6.12 5.39 -1.02
C GLN A 18 6.24 4.99 -2.49
N LEU A 19 5.18 5.23 -3.28
CA LEU A 19 5.16 4.90 -4.70
C LEU A 19 6.15 5.75 -5.50
N VAL A 20 6.37 7.02 -5.11
CA VAL A 20 7.42 7.86 -5.71
C VAL A 20 8.79 7.22 -5.51
N LEU A 21 9.12 6.83 -4.28
CA LEU A 21 10.41 6.20 -3.95
C LEU A 21 10.60 4.85 -4.67
N LEU A 22 9.52 4.05 -4.78
CA LEU A 22 9.56 2.80 -5.55
C LEU A 22 9.82 3.04 -7.05
N ARG A 23 9.22 4.08 -7.63
CA ARG A 23 9.47 4.47 -9.04
C ARG A 23 10.90 4.98 -9.25
N GLU A 24 11.52 5.58 -8.24
CA GLU A 24 12.94 5.94 -8.28
C GLU A 24 13.82 4.69 -8.24
N LEU A 25 13.52 3.74 -7.36
CA LEU A 25 14.23 2.45 -7.30
C LEU A 25 14.08 1.64 -8.58
N GLN A 26 12.94 1.73 -9.28
CA GLN A 26 12.75 1.10 -10.59
C GLN A 26 13.77 1.57 -11.64
N ARG A 27 14.35 2.77 -11.49
CA ARG A 27 15.36 3.32 -12.41
C ARG A 27 16.78 2.81 -12.12
N VAL A 28 16.99 2.14 -10.98
CA VAL A 28 18.28 1.55 -10.63
C VAL A 28 18.55 0.33 -11.54
N PRO A 29 19.74 0.23 -12.16
CA PRO A 29 20.10 -0.94 -12.96
C PRO A 29 19.98 -2.23 -12.15
N LYS A 30 19.49 -3.30 -12.78
CA LYS A 30 19.25 -4.58 -12.11
C LYS A 30 20.49 -5.09 -11.40
N GLU A 31 21.65 -5.01 -12.05
CA GLU A 31 22.93 -5.46 -11.52
C GLU A 31 23.28 -4.70 -10.24
N GLN A 32 23.01 -3.40 -10.19
CA GLN A 32 23.22 -2.59 -8.99
C GLN A 32 22.21 -2.93 -7.89
N PHE A 33 20.94 -3.10 -8.25
CA PHE A 33 19.87 -3.42 -7.32
C PHE A 33 20.08 -4.76 -6.61
N ILE A 34 20.57 -5.78 -7.31
CA ILE A 34 20.80 -7.11 -6.73
C ILE A 34 22.12 -7.20 -5.93
N THR A 35 23.11 -6.36 -6.26
CA THR A 35 24.43 -6.38 -5.60
C THR A 35 24.50 -5.45 -4.40
N ASN A 36 23.59 -4.48 -4.28
CA ASN A 36 23.46 -3.62 -3.11
C ASN A 36 22.29 -4.07 -2.22
N PRO A 37 22.54 -4.76 -1.08
CA PRO A 37 21.49 -5.22 -0.19
C PRO A 37 20.57 -4.11 0.32
N ARG A 38 21.05 -2.86 0.39
CA ARG A 38 20.24 -1.73 0.83
C ARG A 38 19.10 -1.43 -0.15
N ASP A 39 19.34 -1.53 -1.45
CA ASP A 39 18.34 -1.19 -2.47
C ASP A 39 17.21 -2.22 -2.46
N TYR A 40 17.55 -3.51 -2.39
CA TYR A 40 16.57 -4.60 -2.25
C TYR A 40 15.77 -4.51 -0.95
N VAL A 41 16.44 -4.33 0.21
CA VAL A 41 15.75 -4.25 1.52
C VAL A 41 14.85 -3.02 1.57
N TYR A 42 15.32 -1.90 1.02
CA TYR A 42 14.54 -0.67 0.98
C TYR A 42 13.31 -0.81 0.08
N ALA A 43 13.45 -1.41 -1.10
CA ALA A 43 12.32 -1.73 -1.98
C ALA A 43 11.29 -2.63 -1.28
N LEU A 44 11.75 -3.70 -0.62
CA LEU A 44 10.87 -4.61 0.12
C LEU A 44 10.09 -3.87 1.21
N HIS A 45 10.77 -3.01 1.97
CA HIS A 45 10.14 -2.20 3.01
C HIS A 45 9.09 -1.23 2.45
N LEU A 46 9.39 -0.54 1.36
CA LEU A 46 8.46 0.36 0.70
C LEU A 46 7.23 -0.38 0.15
N LEU A 47 7.44 -1.55 -0.49
CA LEU A 47 6.35 -2.39 -0.98
C LEU A 47 5.45 -2.90 0.14
N GLN A 48 6.03 -3.39 1.24
CA GLN A 48 5.27 -3.86 2.39
C GLN A 48 4.39 -2.76 2.97
N ARG A 49 4.93 -1.55 3.12
CA ARG A 49 4.15 -0.43 3.65
C ARG A 49 3.07 0.05 2.68
N ALA A 50 3.34 0.03 1.38
CA ALA A 50 2.35 0.37 0.36
C ALA A 50 1.17 -0.62 0.37
N ILE A 51 1.46 -1.93 0.43
CA ILE A 51 0.45 -2.98 0.52
C ILE A 51 -0.38 -2.82 1.81
N GLN A 52 0.27 -2.59 2.95
CA GLN A 52 -0.44 -2.37 4.21
C GLN A 52 -1.35 -1.15 4.15
N ALA A 53 -0.90 -0.04 3.56
CA ALA A 53 -1.72 1.16 3.41
C ALA A 53 -2.99 0.89 2.58
N VAL A 54 -2.87 0.13 1.48
CA VAL A 54 -4.02 -0.27 0.65
C VAL A 54 -4.99 -1.15 1.43
N ILE A 55 -4.49 -2.13 2.19
CA ILE A 55 -5.31 -3.01 3.04
C ILE A 55 -6.05 -2.19 4.10
N ASP A 56 -5.36 -1.28 4.78
CA ASP A 56 -5.95 -0.45 5.85
C ASP A 56 -7.04 0.48 5.32
N ILE A 57 -6.77 1.16 4.19
CA ILE A 57 -7.73 2.03 3.53
C ILE A 57 -8.94 1.22 3.09
N GLY A 58 -8.72 0.10 2.41
CA GLY A 58 -9.81 -0.68 1.85
C GLY A 58 -10.63 -1.39 2.92
N THR A 59 -10.01 -1.85 4.01
CA THR A 59 -10.73 -2.38 5.18
C THR A 59 -11.66 -1.32 5.78
N HIS A 60 -11.16 -0.10 5.94
CA HIS A 60 -11.96 1.00 6.44
C HIS A 60 -13.12 1.35 5.49
N LEU A 61 -12.89 1.31 4.17
CA LEU A 61 -13.93 1.54 3.16
C LEU A 61 -15.01 0.44 3.19
N VAL A 62 -14.62 -0.83 3.16
CA VAL A 62 -15.55 -1.98 3.21
C VAL A 62 -16.43 -1.91 4.46
N ALA A 63 -15.84 -1.61 5.62
CA ALA A 63 -16.58 -1.47 6.88
C ALA A 63 -17.51 -0.24 6.89
N SER A 64 -17.08 0.89 6.31
CA SER A 64 -17.87 2.12 6.25
C SER A 64 -19.04 2.03 5.28
N LEU A 65 -18.86 1.31 4.17
CA LEU A 65 -19.83 1.13 3.10
C LEU A 65 -20.68 -0.14 3.28
N ASN A 66 -20.41 -0.93 4.33
CA ASN A 66 -21.08 -2.19 4.65
C ASN A 66 -21.09 -3.19 3.46
N LEU A 67 -19.96 -3.33 2.77
CA LEU A 67 -19.84 -4.11 1.52
C LEU A 67 -19.74 -5.62 1.73
N GLY A 68 -19.72 -6.08 2.98
CA GLY A 68 -19.61 -7.49 3.32
C GLY A 68 -18.55 -7.75 4.39
N ARG A 69 -18.19 -9.02 4.54
CA ARG A 69 -17.20 -9.48 5.52
C ARG A 69 -15.86 -9.74 4.83
N LEU A 70 -14.80 -9.25 5.45
CA LEU A 70 -13.42 -9.59 5.10
C LEU A 70 -13.03 -10.86 5.87
N GLU A 71 -12.69 -11.94 5.17
CA GLU A 71 -12.11 -13.15 5.76
C GLU A 71 -10.59 -13.16 5.55
N GLU A 72 -10.12 -12.58 4.44
CA GLU A 72 -8.72 -12.47 4.07
C GLU A 72 -8.38 -11.09 3.49
N TYR A 73 -7.10 -10.71 3.50
CA TYR A 73 -6.68 -9.40 2.94
C TYR A 73 -6.99 -9.24 1.45
N ARG A 74 -7.01 -10.33 0.68
CA ARG A 74 -7.38 -10.29 -0.75
C ARG A 74 -8.85 -9.89 -0.97
N ASP A 75 -9.69 -10.06 0.04
CA ASP A 75 -11.10 -9.69 -0.04
C ASP A 75 -11.28 -8.18 -0.13
N VAL A 76 -10.32 -7.40 0.38
CA VAL A 76 -10.32 -5.94 0.24
C VAL A 76 -10.37 -5.54 -1.24
N ALA A 77 -9.50 -6.14 -2.05
CA ALA A 77 -9.46 -5.87 -3.49
C ALA A 77 -10.73 -6.40 -4.19
N ARG A 78 -11.23 -7.57 -3.78
CA ARG A 78 -12.43 -8.19 -4.36
C ARG A 78 -13.71 -7.40 -4.08
N LEU A 79 -13.88 -6.86 -2.88
CA LEU A 79 -15.09 -6.15 -2.46
C LEU A 79 -15.15 -4.70 -2.94
N LEU A 80 -14.03 -4.13 -3.39
CA LEU A 80 -13.93 -2.75 -3.90
C LEU A 80 -13.87 -2.65 -5.43
N ALA A 81 -13.86 -3.78 -6.15
CA ALA A 81 -13.85 -3.85 -7.62
C ALA A 81 -15.26 -3.69 -8.21
#